data_AF-A0A850LSN9-F1
#
_entry.id   AF-A0A850LSN9-F1
#
_cell.length_a   1.000
_cell.length_b   1.000
_cell.length_c   1.000
_cell.angle_alpha   90.00
_cell.angle_beta   90.00
_cell.angle_gamma   90.00
#
_symmetry.space_group_name_H-M   'P 1'
#
loop_
_entity.id
_entity.type
_entity.pdbx_description
1 polymer ?
#
loop_
_entity_poly.entity_id
_entity_poly.type
_entity_poly.pdbx_seq_one_letter_code
_entity_poly.pdbx_strand_id
1 'polypeptide(L)'
;MDGILKRLKEKYTVNIHFKDNPFEMFIRTILSQNTNDTNRDRAYKRLKENFDDLTPENLANADLKKIEDAIKVAGLYRIKSVRIHEISKYIMDNFDGNIVKILNLPFKEARKKLIELKGIGYKTADIMLLFYCDHPTIPIDTHITRVSKRLGFVEQDEKYEKIRESLEKFIETDSSVYKESHLLLIELGRDTCNAIKPKCKICIVESLCPKLIKKRVKKKVKKKVKSKSKKKSKKKTKKKTKKLSRGTKKTKK
;
A
#
# COMPACT_ATOMS: atom_id res chain seq x y z
N MET A 1 -3.75 -15.43 -6.12
CA MET A 1 -3.70 -14.53 -4.95
C MET A 1 -3.74 -15.35 -3.66
N ASP A 2 -4.53 -16.41 -3.64
CA ASP A 2 -4.82 -17.24 -2.47
C ASP A 2 -3.58 -17.79 -1.78
N GLY A 3 -2.61 -18.31 -2.53
CA GLY A 3 -1.34 -18.79 -1.96
C GLY A 3 -0.50 -17.69 -1.30
N ILE A 4 -0.67 -16.42 -1.70
CA ILE A 4 -0.03 -15.27 -1.04
C ILE A 4 -0.78 -14.94 0.24
N LEU A 5 -2.11 -14.76 0.16
CA LEU A 5 -2.93 -14.42 1.34
C LEU A 5 -2.82 -15.49 2.43
N LYS A 6 -2.89 -16.78 2.08
CA LYS A 6 -2.71 -17.89 3.02
C LYS A 6 -1.41 -17.75 3.83
N ARG A 7 -0.28 -17.52 3.14
CA ARG A 7 1.03 -17.35 3.78
C ARG A 7 1.13 -16.07 4.62
N LEU A 8 0.39 -15.03 4.25
CA LEU A 8 0.33 -13.82 5.06
C LEU A 8 -0.44 -14.05 6.35
N LYS A 9 -1.57 -14.76 6.29
CA LYS A 9 -2.36 -15.17 7.48
C LYS A 9 -1.57 -16.06 8.43
N GLU A 10 -0.72 -16.94 7.91
CA GLU A 10 0.17 -17.79 8.72
C GLU A 10 1.23 -16.98 9.49
N LYS A 11 1.61 -15.79 8.99
CA LYS A 11 2.69 -14.97 9.57
C LYS A 11 2.20 -13.79 10.41
N TYR A 12 1.13 -13.13 9.97
CA TYR A 12 0.68 -11.87 10.57
C TYR A 12 -0.73 -12.06 11.14
N THR A 13 -0.90 -11.66 12.40
CA THR A 13 -2.21 -11.44 12.99
C THR A 13 -2.59 -9.98 12.77
N VAL A 14 -3.73 -9.75 12.11
CA VAL A 14 -4.27 -8.41 11.89
C VAL A 14 -5.56 -8.24 12.68
N ASN A 15 -5.66 -7.13 13.40
CA ASN A 15 -6.87 -6.80 14.14
C ASN A 15 -7.72 -5.85 13.31
N ILE A 16 -8.95 -6.27 13.01
CA ILE A 16 -9.95 -5.40 12.39
C ILE A 16 -10.68 -4.71 13.54
N HIS A 17 -10.32 -3.45 13.79
CA HIS A 17 -11.02 -2.64 14.78
C HIS A 17 -12.22 -1.96 14.12
N PHE A 18 -13.42 -2.34 14.54
CA PHE A 18 -14.64 -1.64 14.19
C PHE A 18 -14.77 -0.38 15.03
N LYS A 19 -15.30 0.68 14.42
CA LYS A 19 -15.76 1.84 15.15
C LYS A 19 -17.23 2.04 14.83
N ASP A 20 -18.03 2.05 15.88
CA ASP A 20 -19.48 2.24 15.77
C ASP A 20 -19.81 3.65 15.26
N ASN A 21 -18.93 4.63 15.54
CA ASN A 21 -19.09 6.00 15.06
C ASN A 21 -18.33 6.24 13.73
N PRO A 22 -19.04 6.41 12.60
CA PRO A 22 -18.43 6.61 11.28
C PRO A 22 -17.69 7.95 11.18
N PHE A 23 -18.21 9.00 11.83
CA PHE A 23 -17.56 10.30 11.76
C PHE A 23 -16.22 10.27 12.50
N GLU A 24 -16.15 9.64 13.68
CA GLU A 24 -14.87 9.45 14.35
C GLU A 24 -13.88 8.60 13.54
N MET A 25 -14.37 7.55 12.86
CA MET A 25 -13.55 6.75 11.95
C MET A 25 -12.99 7.61 10.81
N PHE A 26 -13.81 8.52 10.29
CA PHE A 26 -13.41 9.44 9.23
C PHE A 26 -12.32 10.40 9.68
N ILE A 27 -12.50 11.03 10.86
CA ILE A 27 -11.48 11.92 11.45
C ILE A 27 -10.16 11.18 11.68
N ARG A 28 -10.20 9.97 12.26
CA ARG A 28 -8.99 9.13 12.41
C ARG A 28 -8.33 8.83 11.08
N THR A 29 -9.10 8.59 10.02
CA THR A 29 -8.57 8.32 8.69
C THR A 29 -7.89 9.56 8.11
N ILE A 30 -8.45 10.75 8.27
CA ILE A 30 -7.81 12.02 7.89
C ILE A 30 -6.50 12.23 8.68
N LEU A 31 -6.53 11.99 9.99
CA LEU A 31 -5.34 12.12 10.84
C LEU A 31 -4.21 11.17 10.44
N SER A 32 -4.54 9.97 9.94
CA SER A 32 -3.56 8.97 9.47
C SER A 32 -2.78 9.36 8.22
N GLN A 33 -3.25 10.36 7.47
CA GLN A 33 -2.59 10.77 6.24
C GLN A 33 -1.19 11.32 6.53
N ASN A 34 -0.16 10.63 6.02
CA ASN A 34 1.25 10.96 6.26
C ASN A 34 1.64 11.03 7.74
N THR A 35 1.05 10.16 8.57
CA THR A 35 1.29 10.11 10.01
C THR A 35 1.44 8.67 10.46
N ASN A 36 2.36 8.41 11.40
CA ASN A 36 2.47 7.10 12.02
C ASN A 36 1.29 6.83 12.96
N ASP A 37 1.08 5.55 13.27
CA ASP A 37 -0.06 5.11 14.07
C ASP A 37 -0.08 5.74 15.47
N THR A 38 1.07 5.80 16.17
CA THR A 38 1.21 6.39 17.51
C THR A 38 0.79 7.86 17.57
N ASN A 39 1.26 8.68 16.62
CA ASN A 39 0.94 10.11 16.57
C ASN A 39 -0.51 10.36 16.13
N ARG A 40 -1.04 9.50 15.24
CA ARG A 40 -2.45 9.51 14.81
C ARG A 40 -3.37 9.25 16.00
N ASP A 41 -3.07 8.24 16.80
CA ASP A 41 -3.88 7.89 17.99
C ASP A 41 -3.77 8.96 19.08
N ARG A 42 -2.58 9.54 19.29
CA ARG A 42 -2.39 10.66 20.24
C ARG A 42 -3.17 11.91 19.82
N ALA A 43 -3.11 12.30 18.55
CA ALA A 43 -3.86 13.45 18.04
C ALA A 43 -5.38 13.25 18.15
N TYR A 44 -5.86 12.05 17.81
CA TYR A 44 -7.27 11.72 17.97
C TYR A 44 -7.71 11.74 19.44
N LYS A 45 -6.91 11.19 20.37
CA LYS A 45 -7.20 11.26 21.81
C LYS A 45 -7.31 12.71 22.28
N ARG A 46 -6.35 13.56 21.90
CA ARG A 46 -6.38 15.00 22.21
C ARG A 46 -7.59 15.70 21.64
N LEU A 47 -8.02 15.38 20.42
CA LEU A 47 -9.28 15.95 19.89
C LEU A 47 -10.46 15.59 20.80
N LYS A 48 -10.61 14.31 21.18
CA LYS A 48 -11.70 13.89 22.06
C LYS A 48 -11.65 14.54 23.45
N GLU A 49 -10.46 14.84 23.97
CA GLU A 49 -10.30 15.51 25.26
C GLU A 49 -10.59 17.02 25.19
N ASN A 50 -10.43 17.65 24.02
CA ASN A 50 -10.62 19.09 23.85
C ASN A 50 -12.03 19.49 23.37
N PHE A 51 -12.86 18.52 22.98
CA PHE A 51 -14.21 18.75 22.48
C PHE A 51 -15.17 17.82 23.23
N ASP A 52 -16.26 18.37 23.76
CA ASP A 52 -17.36 17.66 24.44
C ASP A 52 -18.13 16.80 23.42
N ASP A 53 -17.49 15.71 23.00
CA ASP A 53 -17.77 14.84 21.85
C ASP A 53 -17.20 15.28 20.49
N LEU A 54 -16.77 14.27 19.73
CA LEU A 54 -16.21 14.44 18.40
C LEU A 54 -17.32 14.35 17.36
N THR A 55 -18.12 15.40 17.23
CA THR A 55 -19.24 15.51 16.28
C THR A 55 -18.92 16.48 15.14
N PRO A 56 -19.63 16.39 13.99
CA PRO A 56 -19.52 17.40 12.94
C PRO A 56 -19.87 18.79 13.44
N GLU A 57 -20.91 18.94 14.27
CA GLU A 57 -21.34 20.22 14.84
C GLU A 57 -20.23 20.88 15.66
N ASN A 58 -19.66 20.16 16.63
CA ASN A 58 -18.62 20.68 17.51
C ASN A 58 -17.39 21.13 16.72
N LEU A 59 -16.99 20.36 15.70
CA LEU A 59 -15.83 20.68 14.88
C LEU A 59 -16.10 21.74 13.81
N ALA A 60 -17.35 21.90 13.36
CA ALA A 60 -17.76 22.96 12.43
C ALA A 60 -17.84 24.33 13.11
N ASN A 61 -18.20 24.34 14.40
CA ASN A 61 -18.30 25.55 15.22
C ASN A 61 -17.02 25.84 16.04
N ALA A 62 -16.04 24.94 16.00
CA ALA A 62 -14.79 25.08 16.73
C ALA A 62 -13.93 26.23 16.19
N ASP A 63 -13.24 26.93 17.10
CA ASP A 63 -12.07 27.70 16.71
C ASP A 63 -11.04 26.77 16.05
N LEU A 64 -10.68 27.09 14.81
CA LEU A 64 -9.70 26.36 14.03
C LEU A 64 -8.38 26.15 14.79
N LYS A 65 -7.99 27.13 15.63
CA LYS A 65 -6.77 27.06 16.44
C LYS A 65 -6.81 25.92 17.46
N LYS A 66 -7.97 25.65 18.07
CA LYS A 66 -8.15 24.51 18.98
C LYS A 66 -7.95 23.17 18.27
N ILE A 67 -8.50 23.03 17.05
CA ILE A 67 -8.30 21.83 16.23
C ILE A 67 -6.81 21.68 15.90
N GLU A 68 -6.14 22.75 15.46
CA GLU A 68 -4.71 22.74 15.16
C GLU A 68 -3.86 22.26 16.33
N ASP A 69 -4.08 22.81 17.51
CA ASP A 69 -3.26 22.53 18.69
C ASP A 69 -3.48 21.09 19.17
N ALA A 70 -4.71 20.58 19.12
CA ALA A 70 -5.02 19.19 19.43
C ALA A 70 -4.29 18.20 18.51
N ILE A 71 -4.23 18.51 17.20
CA ILE A 71 -3.69 17.58 16.19
C ILE A 71 -2.25 17.86 15.78
N LYS A 72 -1.58 18.85 16.39
CA LYS A 72 -0.21 19.27 16.05
C LYS A 72 0.77 18.10 15.97
N VAL A 73 0.63 17.13 16.88
CA VAL A 73 1.48 15.93 16.95
C VAL A 73 1.34 14.99 15.74
N ALA A 74 0.23 15.06 15.00
CA ALA A 74 0.03 14.27 13.79
C ALA A 74 0.80 14.81 12.58
N GLY A 75 1.39 16.00 12.64
CA GLY A 75 2.04 16.63 11.48
C GLY A 75 1.05 17.02 10.38
N LEU A 76 1.48 17.92 9.48
CA LEU A 76 0.61 18.59 8.50
C LEU A 76 -0.66 19.20 9.13
N TYR A 77 -0.56 19.57 10.41
CA TYR A 77 -1.71 19.90 11.24
C TYR A 77 -2.50 21.11 10.71
N ARG A 78 -1.83 22.13 10.17
CA ARG A 78 -2.48 23.29 9.54
C ARG A 78 -3.39 22.91 8.36
N ILE A 79 -2.96 21.93 7.55
CA ILE A 79 -3.76 21.46 6.41
C ILE A 79 -4.88 20.56 6.90
N LYS A 80 -4.59 19.71 7.90
CA LYS A 80 -5.56 18.77 8.46
C LYS A 80 -6.65 19.47 9.27
N SER A 81 -6.32 20.52 10.02
CA SER A 81 -7.27 21.27 10.84
C SER A 81 -8.32 21.94 9.95
N VAL A 82 -7.86 22.67 8.92
CA VAL A 82 -8.71 23.30 7.92
C VAL A 82 -9.59 22.26 7.26
N ARG A 83 -9.02 21.12 6.86
CA ARG A 83 -9.79 20.04 6.24
C ARG A 83 -10.85 19.46 7.16
N ILE A 84 -10.49 19.16 8.41
CA ILE A 84 -11.43 18.62 9.40
C ILE A 84 -12.59 19.60 9.59
N HIS A 85 -12.28 20.88 9.80
CA HIS A 85 -13.27 21.94 9.97
C HIS A 85 -14.16 22.11 8.72
N GLU A 86 -13.58 22.23 7.52
CA GLU A 86 -14.33 22.37 6.25
C GLU A 86 -15.25 21.17 5.99
N ILE A 87 -14.78 19.95 6.24
CA ILE A 87 -15.57 18.73 6.07
C ILE A 87 -16.70 18.66 7.09
N SER A 88 -16.42 18.97 8.36
CA SER A 88 -17.43 19.04 9.41
C SER A 88 -18.54 20.01 9.02
N LYS A 89 -18.18 21.21 8.57
CA LYS A 89 -19.14 22.21 8.11
C LYS A 89 -19.94 21.72 6.90
N TYR A 90 -19.29 21.12 5.91
CA TYR A 90 -20.00 20.56 4.75
C TYR A 90 -21.01 19.46 5.15
N ILE A 91 -20.66 18.60 6.10
CA ILE A 91 -21.57 17.56 6.62
C ILE A 91 -22.74 18.18 7.39
N MET A 92 -22.51 19.25 8.15
CA MET A 92 -23.58 20.01 8.80
C MET A 92 -24.53 20.61 7.76
N ASP A 93 -24.00 21.38 6.82
CA ASP A 93 -24.78 22.18 5.86
C ASP A 93 -25.58 21.32 4.86
N ASN A 94 -25.08 20.13 4.50
CA ASN A 94 -25.66 19.32 3.41
C ASN A 94 -26.29 18.00 3.88
N PHE A 95 -26.00 17.56 5.11
CA PHE A 95 -26.40 16.24 5.61
C PHE A 95 -26.89 16.26 7.06
N ASP A 96 -27.21 17.43 7.61
CA ASP A 96 -27.68 17.64 8.99
C ASP A 96 -26.76 16.98 10.03
N GLY A 97 -25.44 17.10 9.81
CA GLY A 97 -24.44 16.54 10.73
C GLY A 97 -24.29 15.02 10.65
N ASN A 98 -24.92 14.34 9.69
CA ASN A 98 -24.92 12.88 9.62
C ASN A 98 -24.20 12.34 8.38
N ILE A 99 -22.94 11.95 8.55
CA ILE A 99 -22.13 11.33 7.49
C ILE A 99 -22.71 10.00 6.99
N VAL A 100 -23.53 9.30 7.79
CA VAL A 100 -24.20 8.05 7.38
C VAL A 100 -25.09 8.28 6.16
N LYS A 101 -25.65 9.48 5.99
CA LYS A 101 -26.43 9.83 4.79
C LYS A 101 -25.62 9.69 3.50
N ILE A 102 -24.30 9.93 3.55
CA ILE A 102 -23.39 9.69 2.42
C ILE A 102 -23.03 8.20 2.33
N LEU A 103 -22.74 7.57 3.46
CA LEU A 103 -22.25 6.19 3.54
C LEU A 103 -23.29 5.13 3.18
N ASN A 104 -24.58 5.44 3.33
CA ASN A 104 -25.69 4.57 2.95
C ASN A 104 -26.08 4.67 1.46
N LEU A 105 -25.49 5.60 0.70
CA LEU A 105 -25.71 5.66 -0.74
C LEU A 105 -25.11 4.43 -1.44
N PRO A 106 -25.59 4.08 -2.65
CA PRO A 106 -24.95 3.05 -3.46
C PRO A 106 -23.45 3.30 -3.63
N PHE A 107 -22.63 2.25 -3.60
CA PHE A 107 -21.16 2.34 -3.56
C PHE A 107 -20.55 3.42 -4.46
N LYS A 108 -20.95 3.48 -5.75
CA LYS A 108 -20.43 4.46 -6.71
C LYS A 108 -20.76 5.90 -6.34
N GLU A 109 -21.97 6.14 -5.85
CA GLU A 109 -22.45 7.46 -5.44
C GLU A 109 -21.81 7.88 -4.12
N ALA A 110 -21.79 7.00 -3.11
CA ALA A 110 -21.11 7.23 -1.83
C ALA A 110 -19.63 7.57 -2.06
N ARG A 111 -18.95 6.78 -2.89
CA ARG A 111 -17.54 7.00 -3.26
C ARG A 111 -17.33 8.34 -3.94
N LYS A 112 -18.18 8.70 -4.91
CA LYS A 112 -18.11 9.99 -5.60
C LYS A 112 -18.29 11.15 -4.61
N LYS A 113 -19.32 11.08 -3.76
CA LYS A 113 -19.61 12.10 -2.75
C LYS A 113 -18.49 12.27 -1.72
N LEU A 114 -17.88 11.18 -1.27
CA LEU A 114 -16.72 11.24 -0.38
C LEU A 114 -15.51 11.91 -1.05
N ILE A 115 -15.27 11.68 -2.34
CA ILE A 115 -14.13 12.26 -3.07
C ILE A 115 -14.37 13.74 -3.41
N GLU A 116 -15.62 14.18 -3.51
CA GLU A 116 -15.98 15.61 -3.66
C GLU A 116 -15.54 16.44 -2.44
N LEU A 117 -15.38 15.81 -1.26
CA LEU A 117 -14.87 16.46 -0.06
C LEU A 117 -13.40 16.85 -0.25
N LYS A 118 -13.10 18.15 -0.12
CA LYS A 118 -11.77 18.71 -0.36
C LYS A 118 -10.69 18.00 0.48
N GLY A 119 -9.72 17.40 -0.23
CA GLY A 119 -8.60 16.69 0.38
C GLY A 119 -8.90 15.26 0.85
N ILE A 120 -10.05 14.72 0.44
CA ILE A 120 -10.38 13.30 0.49
C ILE A 120 -10.10 12.69 -0.88
N GLY A 121 -9.14 11.78 -0.93
CA GLY A 121 -8.84 11.01 -2.14
C GLY A 121 -9.43 9.60 -2.09
N TYR A 122 -9.25 8.86 -3.19
CA TYR A 122 -9.74 7.49 -3.33
C TYR A 122 -9.43 6.60 -2.13
N LYS A 123 -8.19 6.61 -1.63
CA LYS A 123 -7.78 5.79 -0.46
C LYS A 123 -8.62 6.07 0.78
N THR A 124 -8.92 7.33 1.06
CA THR A 124 -9.69 7.68 2.26
C THR A 124 -11.17 7.33 2.08
N ALA A 125 -11.74 7.59 0.89
CA ALA A 125 -13.10 7.17 0.57
C ALA A 125 -13.27 5.64 0.67
N ASP A 126 -12.35 4.88 0.06
CA ASP A 126 -12.40 3.42 0.07
C ASP A 126 -12.21 2.85 1.48
N ILE A 127 -11.45 3.51 2.38
CA ILE A 127 -11.36 3.09 3.79
C ILE A 127 -12.73 3.16 4.46
N MET A 128 -13.46 4.27 4.25
CA MET A 128 -14.80 4.43 4.82
C MET A 128 -15.76 3.36 4.30
N LEU A 129 -15.79 3.18 2.98
CA LEU A 129 -16.71 2.25 2.32
C LEU A 129 -16.39 0.80 2.64
N LEU A 130 -15.12 0.43 2.73
CA LEU A 130 -14.75 -0.93 3.11
C LEU A 130 -15.02 -1.19 4.60
N PHE A 131 -14.44 -0.38 5.49
CA PHE A 131 -14.41 -0.72 6.91
C PHE A 131 -15.74 -0.49 7.63
N TYR A 132 -16.52 0.53 7.22
CA TYR A 132 -17.81 0.85 7.83
C TYR A 132 -19.00 0.28 7.05
N CYS A 133 -19.00 0.38 5.71
CA CYS A 133 -20.16 -0.05 4.90
C CYS A 133 -20.04 -1.49 4.37
N ASP A 134 -18.93 -2.18 4.61
CA ASP A 134 -18.68 -3.52 4.06
C ASP A 134 -18.75 -3.60 2.53
N HIS A 135 -18.52 -2.49 1.82
CA HIS A 135 -18.46 -2.51 0.37
C HIS A 135 -17.24 -3.28 -0.13
N PRO A 136 -17.36 -4.01 -1.27
CA PRO A 136 -16.29 -4.81 -1.85
C PRO A 136 -15.27 -3.93 -2.58
N THR A 137 -14.52 -3.12 -1.81
CA THR A 137 -13.45 -2.26 -2.31
C THR A 137 -12.17 -2.51 -1.51
N ILE A 138 -11.00 -2.24 -2.09
CA ILE A 138 -9.73 -2.33 -1.37
C ILE A 138 -8.95 -1.01 -1.43
N PRO A 139 -8.74 -0.32 -0.29
CA PRO A 139 -7.98 0.91 -0.25
C PRO A 139 -6.51 0.68 -0.61
N ILE A 140 -5.97 1.46 -1.53
CA ILE A 140 -4.58 1.30 -2.00
C ILE A 140 -3.67 2.38 -1.40
N ASP A 141 -2.80 2.00 -0.48
CA ASP A 141 -1.77 2.89 0.06
C ASP A 141 -0.41 2.69 -0.65
N THR A 142 0.64 3.35 -0.15
CA THR A 142 1.98 3.24 -0.72
C THR A 142 2.63 1.87 -0.49
N HIS A 143 2.24 1.16 0.57
CA HIS A 143 2.69 -0.20 0.86
C HIS A 143 2.07 -1.18 -0.13
N ILE A 144 0.74 -1.15 -0.26
CA ILE A 144 -0.03 -1.99 -1.19
C ILE A 144 0.38 -1.69 -2.63
N THR A 145 0.47 -0.42 -3.04
CA THR A 145 0.95 -0.04 -4.38
C THR A 145 2.28 -0.72 -4.72
N ARG A 146 3.24 -0.63 -3.80
CA ARG A 146 4.57 -1.22 -3.99
C ARG A 146 4.54 -2.73 -3.98
N VAL A 147 3.78 -3.33 -3.06
CA VAL A 147 3.63 -4.78 -2.93
C VAL A 147 2.99 -5.35 -4.19
N SER A 148 1.88 -4.78 -4.66
CA SER A 148 1.17 -5.21 -5.87
C SER A 148 2.05 -5.17 -7.10
N LYS A 149 2.79 -4.08 -7.30
CA LYS A 149 3.77 -3.97 -8.40
C LYS A 149 4.91 -4.99 -8.30
N ARG A 150 5.38 -5.33 -7.09
CA ARG A 150 6.48 -6.30 -6.92
C ARG A 150 6.03 -7.75 -7.01
N LEU A 151 4.81 -8.03 -6.58
CA LEU A 151 4.15 -9.33 -6.68
C LEU A 151 3.54 -9.56 -8.06
N GLY A 152 3.52 -8.54 -8.92
CA GLY A 152 3.07 -8.67 -10.31
C GLY A 152 1.56 -8.78 -10.44
N PHE A 153 0.81 -8.21 -9.50
CA PHE A 153 -0.64 -8.06 -9.66
C PHE A 153 -0.97 -7.01 -10.73
N VAL A 154 -0.09 -6.00 -10.87
CA VAL A 154 -0.20 -4.96 -11.88
C VAL A 154 1.17 -4.61 -12.48
N GLU A 155 1.14 -3.90 -13.60
CA GLU A 155 2.33 -3.28 -14.21
C GLU A 155 2.88 -2.11 -13.38
N GLN A 156 4.13 -1.69 -13.68
CA GLN A 156 4.87 -0.77 -12.79
C GLN A 156 4.37 0.68 -12.82
N ASP A 157 3.76 1.11 -13.90
CA ASP A 157 3.23 2.44 -14.15
C ASP A 157 1.76 2.60 -13.73
N GLU A 158 1.11 1.49 -13.38
CA GLU A 158 -0.30 1.49 -13.00
C GLU A 158 -0.60 2.35 -11.77
N LYS A 159 -1.78 2.98 -11.80
CA LYS A 159 -2.25 3.93 -10.80
C LYS A 159 -3.30 3.30 -9.89
N TYR A 160 -3.76 4.08 -8.91
CA TYR A 160 -4.67 3.67 -7.84
C TYR A 160 -5.82 2.77 -8.34
N GLU A 161 -6.63 3.25 -9.29
CA GLU A 161 -7.82 2.52 -9.77
C GLU A 161 -7.45 1.16 -10.37
N LYS A 162 -6.42 1.10 -11.22
CA LYS A 162 -6.02 -0.15 -11.85
C LYS A 162 -5.45 -1.14 -10.85
N ILE A 163 -4.76 -0.67 -9.80
CA ILE A 163 -4.31 -1.51 -8.69
C ILE A 163 -5.51 -2.03 -7.90
N ARG A 164 -6.48 -1.17 -7.59
CA ARG A 164 -7.70 -1.52 -6.86
C ARG A 164 -8.50 -2.58 -7.63
N GLU A 165 -8.88 -2.29 -8.88
CA GLU A 165 -9.61 -3.20 -9.77
C GLU A 165 -8.90 -4.55 -9.93
N SER A 166 -7.57 -4.53 -10.08
CA SER A 166 -6.78 -5.75 -10.19
C SER A 166 -6.85 -6.59 -8.91
N LEU A 167 -6.66 -5.98 -7.74
CA LEU A 167 -6.74 -6.69 -6.47
C LEU A 167 -8.16 -7.21 -6.18
N GLU A 168 -9.20 -6.46 -6.54
CA GLU A 168 -10.60 -6.89 -6.41
C GLU A 168 -10.88 -8.15 -7.22
N LYS A 169 -10.44 -8.21 -8.49
CA LYS A 169 -10.52 -9.41 -9.32
C LYS A 169 -9.73 -10.60 -8.78
N PHE A 170 -8.67 -10.33 -8.01
CA PHE A 170 -7.85 -11.38 -7.44
C PHE A 170 -8.37 -11.89 -6.10
N ILE A 171 -9.14 -11.08 -5.39
CA ILE A 171 -9.71 -11.42 -4.09
C ILE A 171 -11.07 -12.10 -4.30
N GLU A 172 -11.94 -11.57 -5.19
CA GLU A 172 -13.24 -12.15 -5.60
C GLU A 172 -14.02 -12.87 -4.48
N THR A 173 -14.06 -12.27 -3.28
CA THR A 173 -14.66 -12.83 -2.07
C THR A 173 -15.41 -11.76 -1.25
N ASP A 174 -15.99 -12.16 -0.13
CA ASP A 174 -16.69 -11.31 0.86
C ASP A 174 -15.85 -10.12 1.40
N SER A 175 -16.53 -9.08 1.90
CA SER A 175 -15.96 -7.84 2.47
C SER A 175 -14.96 -8.10 3.60
N SER A 176 -15.19 -9.14 4.41
CA SER A 176 -14.29 -9.57 5.48
C SER A 176 -12.88 -9.87 4.97
N VAL A 177 -12.78 -10.54 3.82
CA VAL A 177 -11.50 -10.88 3.17
C VAL A 177 -10.83 -9.64 2.59
N TYR A 178 -11.60 -8.64 2.12
CA TYR A 178 -11.04 -7.36 1.68
C TYR A 178 -10.38 -6.60 2.84
N LYS A 179 -11.05 -6.50 4.00
CA LYS A 179 -10.51 -5.86 5.21
C LYS A 179 -9.21 -6.53 5.63
N GLU A 180 -9.23 -7.86 5.72
CA GLU A 180 -8.06 -8.64 6.11
C GLU A 180 -6.92 -8.51 5.09
N SER A 181 -7.21 -8.63 3.79
CA SER A 181 -6.23 -8.49 2.71
C SER A 181 -5.57 -7.12 2.72
N HIS A 182 -6.33 -6.05 2.94
CA HIS A 182 -5.80 -4.70 3.06
C HIS A 182 -4.73 -4.61 4.16
N LEU A 183 -5.04 -5.10 5.36
CA LEU A 183 -4.14 -5.07 6.50
C LEU A 183 -2.92 -5.99 6.29
N LEU A 184 -3.10 -7.21 5.79
CA LEU A 184 -2.01 -8.17 5.54
C LEU A 184 -1.01 -7.66 4.50
N LEU A 185 -1.49 -7.00 3.43
CA LEU A 185 -0.61 -6.43 2.42
C LEU A 185 0.18 -5.23 2.96
N ILE A 186 -0.42 -4.43 3.85
CA ILE A 186 0.28 -3.36 4.58
C ILE A 186 1.39 -3.96 5.46
N GLU A 187 1.09 -4.98 6.25
CA GLU A 187 2.06 -5.65 7.13
C GLU A 187 3.21 -6.24 6.32
N LEU A 188 2.94 -6.95 5.22
CA LEU A 188 3.99 -7.40 4.31
C LEU A 188 4.85 -6.23 3.83
N GLY A 189 4.23 -5.12 3.45
CA GLY A 189 4.91 -3.92 2.97
C GLY A 189 5.79 -3.25 4.04
N ARG A 190 5.36 -3.26 5.30
CA ARG A 190 6.05 -2.64 6.45
C ARG A 190 7.19 -3.51 6.97
N ASP A 191 6.93 -4.79 7.23
CA ASP A 191 7.87 -5.69 7.88
C ASP A 191 9.01 -6.14 6.95
N THR A 192 8.64 -6.61 5.74
CA THR A 192 9.57 -7.33 4.86
C THR A 192 9.75 -6.68 3.48
N CYS A 193 8.68 -6.22 2.83
CA CYS A 193 8.71 -5.67 1.48
C CYS A 193 8.95 -4.15 1.46
N ASN A 194 9.91 -3.67 2.24
CA ASN A 194 10.21 -2.25 2.46
C ASN A 194 10.60 -1.52 1.15
N ALA A 195 10.41 -0.20 1.12
CA ALA A 195 10.65 0.63 -0.07
C ALA A 195 12.11 0.55 -0.55
N ILE A 196 13.07 0.81 0.35
CA ILE A 196 14.49 0.97 0.02
C ILE A 196 15.21 -0.38 -0.02
N LYS A 197 15.28 -1.09 1.11
CA LYS A 197 15.99 -2.37 1.26
C LYS A 197 15.01 -3.47 1.70
N PRO A 198 14.26 -4.12 0.77
CA PRO A 198 13.35 -5.19 1.15
C PRO A 198 14.12 -6.42 1.64
N LYS A 199 13.64 -7.04 2.72
CA LYS A 199 14.23 -8.22 3.37
C LYS A 199 13.83 -9.52 2.63
N CYS A 200 14.04 -9.57 1.32
CA CYS A 200 13.50 -10.63 0.45
C CYS A 200 13.85 -12.07 0.89
N LYS A 201 15.02 -12.29 1.50
CA LYS A 201 15.47 -13.62 1.94
C LYS A 201 14.57 -14.24 3.02
N ILE A 202 13.91 -13.41 3.84
CA ILE A 202 13.02 -13.84 4.92
C ILE A 202 11.55 -13.57 4.60
N CYS A 203 11.24 -13.23 3.34
CA CYS A 203 9.89 -12.94 2.92
C CYS A 203 9.07 -14.23 2.83
N ILE A 204 7.94 -14.28 3.54
CA ILE A 204 7.08 -15.47 3.57
C ILE A 204 6.54 -15.85 2.18
N VAL A 205 6.41 -14.86 1.29
CA VAL A 205 6.00 -15.05 -0.12
C VAL A 205 7.17 -14.99 -1.10
N GLU A 206 8.42 -15.19 -0.65
CA GLU A 206 9.60 -15.12 -1.52
C GLU A 206 9.48 -16.04 -2.75
N SER A 207 9.10 -17.30 -2.52
CA SER A 207 8.98 -18.30 -3.58
C SER A 207 7.90 -17.99 -4.60
N LEU A 208 6.92 -17.16 -4.24
CA LEU A 208 5.80 -16.76 -5.08
C LEU A 208 6.05 -15.41 -5.79
N CYS A 209 7.11 -14.67 -5.42
CA CYS A 209 7.34 -13.31 -5.91
C CYS A 209 7.92 -13.28 -7.33
N PRO A 210 7.18 -12.80 -8.35
CA PRO A 210 7.64 -12.78 -9.74
C PRO A 210 8.89 -11.92 -9.95
N LYS A 211 9.03 -10.82 -9.19
CA LYS A 211 10.24 -9.98 -9.24
C LYS A 211 11.50 -10.76 -8.84
N LEU A 212 11.41 -11.67 -7.87
CA LEU A 212 12.54 -12.50 -7.45
C LEU A 212 12.80 -13.65 -8.41
N ILE A 213 11.74 -14.29 -8.91
CA ILE A 213 11.82 -15.31 -9.96
C ILE A 213 12.51 -14.74 -11.21
N LYS A 214 12.03 -13.61 -11.75
CA LYS A 214 12.63 -12.91 -12.90
C LYS A 214 14.11 -12.57 -12.64
N LYS A 215 14.48 -12.10 -11.44
CA LYS A 215 15.88 -11.83 -11.06
C LYS A 215 16.76 -13.09 -11.04
N ARG A 216 16.25 -14.21 -10.49
CA ARG A 216 16.97 -15.50 -10.44
C ARG A 216 17.20 -16.05 -11.85
N VAL A 217 16.19 -16.01 -12.73
CA VAL A 217 16.32 -16.41 -14.14
C VAL A 217 17.39 -15.57 -14.86
N LYS A 218 17.31 -14.22 -14.77
CA LYS A 218 18.32 -13.33 -15.38
C LYS A 218 19.74 -13.61 -14.87
N LYS A 219 19.93 -13.90 -13.58
CA LYS A 219 21.25 -14.28 -13.03
C LYS A 219 21.76 -15.62 -13.58
N LYS A 220 20.90 -16.64 -13.69
CA LYS A 220 21.25 -17.95 -14.28
C LYS A 220 21.67 -17.79 -15.75
N VAL A 221 20.92 -17.02 -16.54
CA VAL A 221 21.25 -16.73 -17.95
C VAL A 221 22.61 -16.01 -18.06
N LYS A 222 22.84 -14.94 -17.28
CA LYS A 222 24.14 -14.22 -17.27
C LYS A 222 25.31 -15.12 -16.90
N LYS A 223 25.14 -16.03 -15.91
CA LYS A 223 26.18 -17.02 -15.55
C LYS A 223 26.47 -18.01 -16.69
N LYS A 224 25.43 -18.53 -17.36
CA LYS A 224 25.59 -19.42 -18.53
C LYS A 224 26.29 -18.74 -19.72
N VAL A 225 25.97 -17.47 -19.99
CA VAL A 225 26.65 -16.70 -21.06
C VAL A 225 28.13 -16.48 -20.71
N LYS A 226 28.43 -16.03 -19.49
CA LYS A 226 29.83 -15.84 -19.03
C LYS A 226 30.65 -17.14 -19.07
N SER A 227 30.06 -18.28 -18.69
CA SER A 227 30.76 -19.58 -18.73
C SER A 227 31.00 -20.07 -20.17
N LYS A 228 30.04 -19.86 -21.09
CA LYS A 228 30.23 -20.15 -22.54
C LYS A 228 31.32 -19.27 -23.16
N SER A 229 31.37 -17.98 -22.84
CA SER A 229 32.43 -17.08 -23.32
C SER A 229 33.82 -17.44 -22.78
N LYS A 230 33.94 -17.79 -21.48
CA LYS A 230 35.20 -18.29 -20.90
C LYS A 230 35.65 -19.64 -21.51
N LYS A 231 34.72 -20.53 -21.87
CA LYS A 231 35.04 -21.77 -22.59
C LYS A 231 35.50 -21.52 -24.03
N LYS A 232 34.89 -20.55 -24.74
CA LYS A 232 35.30 -20.16 -26.11
C LYS A 232 36.68 -19.50 -26.13
N SER A 233 36.99 -18.61 -25.17
CA SER A 233 38.32 -17.99 -25.08
C SER A 233 39.40 -19.03 -24.77
N LYS A 234 39.21 -19.91 -23.79
CA LYS A 234 40.14 -21.02 -23.49
C LYS A 234 40.34 -21.97 -24.69
N LYS A 235 39.30 -22.26 -25.49
CA LYS A 235 39.43 -23.05 -26.73
C LYS A 235 40.24 -22.32 -27.81
N LYS A 236 40.08 -20.99 -27.97
CA LYS A 236 40.89 -20.18 -28.91
C LYS A 236 42.37 -20.13 -28.49
N THR A 237 42.66 -19.96 -27.20
CA THR A 237 44.04 -19.96 -26.69
C THR A 237 44.71 -21.33 -26.87
N LYS A 238 44.01 -22.43 -26.58
CA LYS A 238 44.50 -23.81 -26.84
C LYS A 238 44.70 -24.13 -28.33
N LYS A 239 43.90 -23.55 -29.24
CA LYS A 239 44.10 -23.69 -30.69
C LYS A 239 45.31 -22.89 -31.19
N LYS A 240 45.57 -21.69 -30.64
CA LYS A 240 46.77 -20.90 -30.97
C LYS A 240 48.05 -21.61 -30.51
N THR A 241 48.11 -22.13 -29.28
CA THR A 241 49.29 -22.85 -28.79
C THR A 241 49.56 -24.16 -29.54
N LYS A 242 48.52 -24.90 -29.96
CA LYS A 242 48.69 -26.08 -30.84
C LYS A 242 49.12 -25.77 -32.28
N LYS A 243 48.88 -24.55 -32.80
CA LYS A 243 49.38 -24.13 -34.13
C LYS A 243 50.86 -23.76 -34.07
N LEU A 244 51.30 -23.08 -33.00
CA LEU A 244 52.70 -22.73 -32.76
C LEU A 244 53.61 -23.96 -32.60
N SER A 245 53.14 -25.02 -31.93
CA SER A 245 53.92 -26.26 -31.76
C SER A 245 53.98 -27.18 -33.00
N ARG A 246 53.17 -26.91 -34.04
CA ARG A 246 53.22 -27.65 -35.32
C ARG A 246 54.08 -26.95 -36.38
N GLY A 247 54.36 -25.65 -36.23
CA GLY A 247 55.25 -24.90 -37.12
C GLY A 247 56.74 -25.23 -36.91
N THR A 248 57.13 -25.61 -35.70
CA THR A 248 58.53 -25.91 -35.34
C THR A 248 59.01 -27.32 -35.69
N LYS A 249 58.15 -28.18 -36.24
CA LYS A 249 58.53 -29.55 -36.68
C LYS A 249 58.85 -29.67 -38.19
N LYS A 250 58.82 -28.58 -38.96
CA LYS A 250 59.09 -28.60 -40.41
C LYS A 250 60.48 -28.08 -40.85
N THR A 251 61.38 -27.76 -39.91
CA THR A 251 62.73 -27.21 -40.18
C THR A 251 63.86 -28.06 -39.59
N LYS A 252 63.66 -29.37 -39.47
CA LYS A 252 64.76 -30.33 -39.25
C LYS A 252 64.72 -31.36 -40.37
N LYS A 253 65.31 -31.01 -41.51
CA LYS A 253 65.76 -31.94 -42.54
C LYS A 253 67.08 -31.41 -43.06
#